data_AF-A0A285P7I0-F1
#
_entry.id   AF-A0A285P7I0-F1
#
_cell.length_a   1.000
_cell.length_b   1.000
_cell.length_c   1.000
_cell.angle_alpha   90.00
_cell.angle_beta   90.00
_cell.angle_gamma   90.00
#
_symmetry.space_group_name_H-M   'P 1'
#
loop_
_entity.id
_entity.type
_entity.pdbx_description
1 polymer ?
#
loop_
_entity_poly.entity_id
_entity_poly.type
_entity_poly.pdbx_seq_one_letter_code
_entity_poly.pdbx_strand_id
1 'polypeptide(L)'
;MLTAVLVQDRLIRLNLRLLEGLLSEIKGDVEESKILADACLDDKEKQVYEKALLMIEENLLLKISEVLDHIYDLYEIFNFDITFLASLPEEIEREIERLDALNSINTKLELILSVIDELLLFEGESEKLKTILTPFRVYREVVEHSISFNKKLWELTFQSS
;
A
#
# COMPACT_ATOMS: atom_id res chain seq x y z
N MET A 1 -13.60 -6.80 22.99
CA MET A 1 -14.66 -6.16 22.18
C MET A 1 -14.37 -4.71 21.78
N LEU A 2 -14.58 -3.67 22.61
CA LEU A 2 -14.41 -2.27 22.17
C LEU A 2 -13.00 -1.97 21.66
N THR A 3 -11.97 -2.50 22.33
CA THR A 3 -10.57 -2.37 21.91
C THR A 3 -10.34 -2.98 20.52
N ALA A 4 -10.90 -4.16 20.23
CA ALA A 4 -10.77 -4.83 18.93
C ALA A 4 -11.40 -4.03 17.79
N VAL A 5 -12.62 -3.53 18.01
CA VAL A 5 -13.32 -2.61 17.09
C VAL A 5 -12.46 -1.37 16.81
N LEU A 6 -11.99 -0.71 17.87
CA LEU A 6 -11.17 0.50 17.75
C LEU A 6 -9.84 0.23 17.04
N VAL A 7 -9.20 -0.91 17.31
CA VAL A 7 -7.95 -1.30 16.67
C VAL A 7 -8.17 -1.53 15.17
N GLN A 8 -9.19 -2.29 14.77
CA GLN A 8 -9.50 -2.47 13.35
C GLN A 8 -9.80 -1.14 12.66
N ASP A 9 -10.67 -0.32 13.25
CA ASP A 9 -11.03 1.02 12.76
C ASP A 9 -9.80 1.93 12.57
N ARG A 10 -8.84 1.87 13.50
CA ARG A 10 -7.58 2.62 13.40
C ARG A 10 -6.67 2.07 12.32
N LEU A 11 -6.58 0.75 12.17
CA LEU A 11 -5.69 0.13 11.19
C LEU A 11 -6.21 0.27 9.76
N ILE A 12 -7.52 0.14 9.53
CA ILE A 12 -8.10 0.38 8.20
C ILE A 12 -7.79 1.83 7.77
N ARG A 13 -8.05 2.82 8.62
CA ARG A 13 -7.74 4.22 8.33
C ARG A 13 -6.25 4.52 8.19
N LEU A 14 -5.39 3.82 8.94
CA LEU A 14 -3.95 3.96 8.80
C LEU A 14 -3.50 3.52 7.39
N ASN A 15 -4.01 2.37 6.92
CA ASN A 15 -3.67 1.84 5.60
C ASN A 15 -4.23 2.72 4.46
N LEU A 16 -5.44 3.26 4.61
CA LEU A 16 -5.98 4.27 3.68
C LEU A 16 -5.03 5.47 3.55
N ARG A 17 -4.68 6.10 4.67
CA ARG A 17 -3.78 7.27 4.68
C ARG A 17 -2.39 6.96 4.13
N LEU A 18 -1.88 5.77 4.42
CA LEU A 18 -0.59 5.32 3.91
C LEU A 18 -0.61 5.25 2.39
N LEU A 19 -1.64 4.63 1.80
CA LEU A 19 -1.75 4.50 0.35
C LEU A 19 -2.07 5.82 -0.34
N GLU A 20 -2.89 6.69 0.27
CA GLU A 20 -3.12 8.05 -0.23
C GLU A 20 -1.83 8.88 -0.24
N GLY A 21 -1.06 8.80 0.85
CA GLY A 21 0.25 9.45 0.94
C GLY A 21 1.20 8.91 -0.11
N LEU A 22 1.33 7.59 -0.22
CA LEU A 22 2.19 6.94 -1.20
C LEU A 22 1.81 7.31 -2.64
N LEU A 23 0.51 7.36 -2.96
CA LEU A 23 0.00 7.79 -4.26
C LEU A 23 0.37 9.25 -4.58
N SER A 24 0.31 10.14 -3.58
CA SER A 24 0.68 11.55 -3.73
C SER A 24 2.18 11.73 -3.95
N GLU A 25 3.00 11.08 -3.12
CA GLU A 25 4.46 11.20 -3.16
C GLU A 25 5.04 10.61 -4.46
N ILE A 26 4.56 9.42 -4.89
CA ILE A 26 5.02 8.82 -6.16
C ILE A 26 4.77 9.76 -7.34
N LYS A 27 3.61 10.44 -7.39
CA LYS A 27 3.34 11.40 -8.47
C LYS A 27 4.33 12.56 -8.46
N GLY A 28 4.72 13.05 -7.29
CA GLY A 28 5.77 14.07 -7.15
C GLY A 28 7.13 13.57 -7.67
N ASP A 29 7.54 12.39 -7.23
CA ASP A 29 8.82 11.78 -7.62
C ASP A 29 8.88 11.43 -9.10
N VAL A 30 7.75 11.05 -9.72
CA VAL A 30 7.68 10.83 -11.17
C VAL A 30 8.00 12.12 -11.93
N GLU A 31 7.43 13.25 -11.52
CA GLU A 31 7.70 14.52 -12.18
C GLU A 31 9.15 14.99 -11.97
N GLU A 32 9.71 14.82 -10.77
CA GLU A 32 11.12 15.13 -10.51
C GLU A 32 12.06 14.20 -11.28
N SER A 33 11.78 12.90 -11.29
CA SER A 33 12.60 11.90 -11.97
C SER A 33 12.65 12.10 -13.48
N LYS A 34 11.57 12.61 -14.11
CA LYS A 34 11.57 12.98 -15.54
C LYS A 34 12.63 14.06 -15.83
N ILE A 35 12.73 15.07 -14.97
CA ILE A 35 13.73 16.15 -15.10
C ILE A 35 15.15 15.59 -14.92
N LEU A 36 15.36 14.74 -13.91
CA LEU A 36 16.65 14.10 -13.66
C LEU A 36 17.05 13.17 -14.81
N ALA A 37 16.11 12.41 -15.35
CA ALA A 37 16.32 11.52 -16.49
C ALA A 37 16.78 12.32 -17.71
N ASP A 38 16.14 13.46 -17.97
CA ASP A 38 16.49 14.29 -19.11
C ASP A 38 17.88 14.92 -19.01
N ALA A 39 18.30 15.29 -17.81
CA ALA A 39 19.59 15.93 -17.56
C ALA A 39 20.75 14.93 -17.47
N CYS A 40 20.52 13.72 -16.95
CA CYS A 40 21.59 12.83 -16.51
C CYS A 40 21.77 11.58 -17.37
N LEU A 41 20.71 11.10 -18.03
CA LEU A 41 20.74 9.81 -18.74
C LEU A 41 21.15 9.96 -20.20
N ASP A 42 21.94 9.01 -20.69
CA ASP A 42 22.18 8.86 -22.13
C ASP A 42 21.00 8.19 -22.84
N ASP A 43 21.01 8.18 -24.18
CA ASP A 43 19.89 7.66 -24.98
C ASP A 43 19.52 6.20 -24.65
N LYS A 44 20.50 5.37 -24.27
CA LYS A 44 20.25 3.97 -23.92
C LYS A 44 19.62 3.89 -22.53
N GLU A 45 20.14 4.63 -21.57
CA GLU A 45 19.59 4.72 -20.21
C GLU A 45 18.16 5.30 -20.23
N LYS A 46 17.89 6.31 -21.06
CA LYS A 46 16.55 6.90 -21.23
C LYS A 46 15.52 5.87 -21.68
N GLN A 47 15.86 4.99 -22.63
CA GLN A 47 14.95 3.92 -23.08
C GLN A 47 14.62 2.92 -21.96
N VAL A 48 15.53 2.70 -21.01
CA VAL A 48 15.25 1.85 -19.85
C VAL A 48 14.36 2.60 -18.86
N TYR A 49 14.67 3.88 -18.59
CA TYR A 49 13.86 4.74 -17.74
C TYR A 49 12.43 4.88 -18.26
N GLU A 50 12.21 5.04 -19.56
CA GLU A 50 10.87 5.11 -20.16
C GLU A 50 10.05 3.84 -19.86
N LYS A 51 10.67 2.66 -19.86
CA LYS A 51 9.99 1.41 -19.48
C LYS A 51 9.64 1.37 -17.99
N ALA A 52 10.57 1.84 -17.14
CA ALA A 52 10.31 1.95 -15.71
C ALA A 52 9.16 2.94 -15.44
N LEU A 53 9.15 4.08 -16.13
CA LEU A 53 8.11 5.09 -16.04
C LEU A 53 6.74 4.54 -16.43
N LEU A 54 6.64 3.78 -17.53
CA LEU A 54 5.40 3.11 -17.91
C LEU A 54 4.94 2.12 -16.83
N MET A 55 5.86 1.35 -16.24
CA MET A 55 5.51 0.46 -15.13
C MET A 55 5.02 1.21 -13.89
N ILE A 56 5.54 2.40 -13.61
CA ILE A 56 5.05 3.25 -12.53
C ILE A 56 3.63 3.75 -12.87
N GLU A 57 3.47 4.40 -14.02
CA GLU A 57 2.24 5.11 -14.39
C GLU A 57 1.08 4.14 -14.69
N GLU A 58 1.33 3.08 -15.44
CA GLU A 58 0.29 2.17 -15.93
C GLU A 58 0.03 0.99 -14.98
N ASN A 59 1.00 0.64 -14.12
CA ASN A 59 0.88 -0.55 -13.26
C ASN A 59 0.82 -0.17 -11.78
N LEU A 60 1.84 0.53 -11.26
CA LEU A 60 1.93 0.84 -9.83
C LEU A 60 0.83 1.80 -9.37
N LEU A 61 0.67 2.95 -10.03
CA LEU A 61 -0.34 3.94 -9.67
C LEU A 61 -1.76 3.40 -9.78
N LEU A 62 -2.02 2.61 -10.83
CA LEU A 62 -3.29 1.92 -11.01
C LEU A 62 -3.54 0.93 -9.87
N LYS A 63 -2.54 0.10 -9.54
CA LYS A 63 -2.66 -0.89 -8.47
C LYS A 63 -2.94 -0.25 -7.12
N ILE A 64 -2.25 0.84 -6.78
CA ILE A 64 -2.49 1.58 -5.53
C ILE A 64 -3.93 2.10 -5.49
N SER A 65 -4.43 2.64 -6.61
CA SER A 65 -5.79 3.17 -6.69
C SER A 65 -6.84 2.06 -6.53
N GLU A 66 -6.67 0.92 -7.20
CA GLU A 66 -7.56 -0.25 -7.05
C GLU A 66 -7.58 -0.78 -5.61
N VAL A 67 -6.42 -0.78 -4.94
CA VAL A 67 -6.34 -1.20 -3.54
C VAL A 67 -7.00 -0.18 -2.63
N LEU A 68 -6.84 1.12 -2.87
CA LEU A 68 -7.56 2.16 -2.12
C LEU A 68 -9.07 1.96 -2.20
N ASP A 69 -9.62 1.78 -3.41
CA ASP A 69 -11.05 1.55 -3.62
C ASP A 69 -11.52 0.33 -2.84
N HIS A 70 -10.78 -0.79 -2.91
CA HIS A 70 -11.08 -2.00 -2.13
C HIS A 70 -11.12 -1.74 -0.62
N ILE A 71 -10.17 -0.96 -0.08
CA ILE A 71 -10.13 -0.66 1.36
C ILE A 71 -11.26 0.30 1.74
N TYR A 72 -11.65 1.22 0.86
CA TYR A 72 -12.81 2.09 1.06
C TYR A 72 -14.10 1.28 1.16
N ASP A 73 -14.34 0.36 0.23
CA ASP A 73 -15.49 -0.54 0.24
C ASP A 73 -15.53 -1.39 1.52
N LEU A 74 -14.38 -1.96 1.89
CA LEU A 74 -14.21 -2.72 3.13
C LEU A 74 -14.55 -1.89 4.36
N TYR A 75 -14.13 -0.62 4.38
CA TYR A 75 -14.39 0.27 5.51
C TYR A 75 -15.86 0.68 5.59
N GLU A 76 -16.54 0.83 4.46
CA GLU A 76 -17.98 1.07 4.42
C GLU A 76 -18.74 -0.11 5.03
N ILE A 77 -18.40 -1.34 4.64
CA ILE A 77 -18.99 -2.58 5.20
C ILE A 77 -18.74 -2.64 6.71
N PHE A 78 -17.49 -2.43 7.14
CA PHE A 78 -17.13 -2.41 8.56
C PHE A 78 -17.98 -1.41 9.38
N ASN A 79 -18.13 -0.19 8.88
CA ASN A 79 -18.91 0.84 9.56
C ASN A 79 -20.41 0.50 9.59
N PHE A 80 -20.93 -0.09 8.52
CA PHE A 80 -22.31 -0.56 8.46
C PHE A 80 -22.57 -1.64 9.50
N ASP A 81 -21.73 -2.68 9.55
CA ASP A 81 -21.88 -3.81 10.46
C ASP A 81 -21.82 -3.37 11.92
N ILE A 82 -20.86 -2.51 12.27
CA ILE A 82 -20.77 -1.94 13.64
C ILE A 82 -22.01 -1.14 14.00
N THR A 83 -22.50 -0.32 13.08
CA THR A 83 -23.67 0.53 13.34
C THR A 83 -24.91 -0.31 13.56
N PHE A 84 -25.10 -1.36 12.75
CA PHE A 84 -26.26 -2.23 12.83
C PHE A 84 -26.23 -3.16 14.05
N LEU A 85 -25.05 -3.68 14.38
CA LEU A 85 -24.86 -4.66 15.44
C LEU A 85 -24.50 -4.03 16.79
N ALA A 86 -24.49 -2.70 16.91
CA ALA A 86 -24.12 -1.97 18.12
C ALA A 86 -24.83 -2.46 19.40
N SER A 87 -26.06 -2.99 19.28
CA SER A 87 -26.83 -3.55 20.40
C SER A 87 -26.58 -5.04 20.69
N LEU A 88 -25.76 -5.72 19.87
CA LEU A 88 -25.48 -7.16 19.95
C LEU A 88 -23.95 -7.43 19.96
N PRO A 89 -23.29 -7.25 21.12
CA PRO A 89 -21.86 -7.48 21.34
C PRO A 89 -21.25 -8.74 20.71
N GLU A 90 -21.89 -9.89 20.89
CA GLU A 90 -21.38 -11.20 20.43
C GLU A 90 -21.41 -11.33 18.90
N GLU A 91 -22.37 -10.68 18.24
CA GLU A 91 -22.49 -10.70 16.78
C GLU A 91 -21.47 -9.74 16.14
N ILE A 92 -21.13 -8.62 16.79
CA ILE A 92 -20.05 -7.73 16.34
C ILE A 92 -18.71 -8.49 16.25
N GLU A 93 -18.39 -9.30 17.26
CA GLU A 93 -17.12 -10.03 17.30
C GLU A 93 -16.99 -11.04 16.16
N ARG A 94 -18.06 -11.81 15.91
CA ARG A 94 -18.11 -12.73 14.77
C ARG A 94 -18.00 -12.03 13.44
N GLU A 95 -18.65 -10.87 13.28
CA GLU A 95 -18.59 -10.12 12.04
C GLU A 95 -17.21 -9.49 11.80
N ILE A 96 -16.54 -9.03 12.85
CA ILE A 96 -15.15 -8.56 12.82
C ILE A 96 -14.18 -9.65 12.38
N GLU A 97 -14.35 -10.87 12.89
CA GLU A 97 -13.58 -12.04 12.49
C GLU A 97 -13.89 -12.45 11.04
N ARG A 98 -15.18 -12.43 10.65
CA ARG A 98 -15.63 -12.78 9.30
C ARG A 98 -15.14 -11.81 8.24
N LEU A 99 -15.17 -10.52 8.53
CA LEU A 99 -14.74 -9.47 7.61
C LEU A 99 -13.25 -9.60 7.27
N ASP A 100 -12.45 -10.09 8.24
CA ASP A 100 -11.01 -10.33 8.13
C ASP A 100 -10.27 -9.18 7.43
N ALA A 101 -10.66 -7.96 7.80
CA ALA A 101 -10.31 -6.74 7.08
C ALA A 101 -8.79 -6.57 6.91
N LEU A 102 -8.03 -6.92 7.95
CA LEU A 102 -6.59 -6.69 7.97
C LEU A 102 -5.80 -7.69 7.14
N ASN A 103 -6.21 -8.96 7.11
CA ASN A 103 -5.60 -9.91 6.19
C ASN A 103 -5.94 -9.54 4.75
N SER A 104 -7.19 -9.15 4.48
CA SER A 104 -7.62 -8.65 3.17
C SER A 104 -6.74 -7.46 2.71
N ILE A 105 -6.54 -6.46 3.57
CA ILE A 105 -5.63 -5.33 3.31
C ILE A 105 -4.21 -5.81 3.04
N ASN A 106 -3.65 -6.67 3.90
CA ASN A 106 -2.27 -7.14 3.76
C ASN A 106 -2.04 -7.87 2.44
N THR A 107 -2.96 -8.74 2.01
CA THR A 107 -2.88 -9.41 0.71
C THR A 107 -2.86 -8.40 -0.43
N LYS A 108 -3.63 -7.31 -0.34
CA LYS A 108 -3.61 -6.25 -1.35
C LYS A 108 -2.32 -5.44 -1.35
N LEU A 109 -1.76 -5.15 -0.17
CA LEU A 109 -0.45 -4.50 -0.05
C LEU A 109 0.68 -5.37 -0.62
N GLU A 110 0.61 -6.70 -0.46
CA GLU A 110 1.57 -7.63 -1.06
C GLU A 110 1.55 -7.56 -2.61
N LEU A 111 0.40 -7.26 -3.23
CA LEU A 111 0.32 -7.02 -4.68
C LEU A 111 1.00 -5.71 -5.10
N ILE A 112 0.90 -4.66 -4.28
CA ILE A 112 1.63 -3.41 -4.52
C ILE A 112 3.14 -3.68 -4.41
N LEU A 113 3.56 -4.41 -3.38
CA LEU A 113 4.95 -4.78 -3.17
C LEU A 113 5.53 -5.53 -4.37
N SER A 114 4.80 -6.49 -4.94
CA SER A 114 5.27 -7.22 -6.13
C SER A 114 5.47 -6.32 -7.35
N VAL A 115 4.61 -5.31 -7.55
CA VAL A 115 4.78 -4.36 -8.65
C VAL A 115 6.00 -3.46 -8.43
N ILE A 116 6.25 -3.04 -7.18
CA ILE A 116 7.46 -2.28 -6.84
C ILE A 116 8.71 -3.14 -7.03
N ASP A 117 8.68 -4.42 -6.62
CA ASP A 117 9.80 -5.34 -6.82
C ASP A 117 10.14 -5.53 -8.30
N GLU A 118 9.14 -5.66 -9.17
CA GLU A 118 9.33 -5.69 -10.63
C GLU A 118 9.94 -4.39 -11.17
N LEU A 119 9.46 -3.23 -10.70
CA LEU A 119 10.01 -1.93 -11.06
C LEU A 119 11.49 -1.78 -10.67
N LEU A 120 11.88 -2.29 -9.50
CA LEU A 120 13.26 -2.16 -9.02
C LEU A 120 14.25 -3.02 -9.81
N LEU A 121 13.79 -3.94 -10.66
CA LEU A 121 14.67 -4.68 -11.58
C LEU A 121 15.37 -3.75 -12.59
N PHE A 122 14.77 -2.59 -12.90
CA PHE A 122 15.37 -1.61 -13.81
C PHE A 122 16.59 -0.89 -13.22
N GLU A 123 16.77 -0.89 -11.89
CA GLU A 123 17.91 -0.24 -11.23
C GLU A 123 19.26 -0.89 -11.56
N GLY A 124 19.26 -2.19 -11.90
CA GLY A 124 20.47 -2.95 -12.15
C GLY A 124 21.22 -2.56 -13.43
N GLU A 125 20.62 -1.74 -14.29
CA GLU A 125 21.15 -1.40 -15.61
C GLU A 125 22.18 -0.25 -15.59
N SER A 126 22.10 0.68 -14.62
CA SER A 126 23.13 1.71 -14.40
C SER A 126 23.04 2.37 -13.02
N GLU A 127 24.16 2.89 -12.50
CA GLU A 127 24.18 3.62 -11.22
C GLU A 127 23.35 4.93 -11.27
N LYS A 128 23.19 5.54 -12.46
CA LYS A 128 22.33 6.72 -12.61
C LYS A 128 20.85 6.34 -12.49
N LEU A 129 20.43 5.26 -13.15
CA LEU A 129 19.06 4.75 -13.05
C LEU A 129 18.71 4.36 -11.62
N LYS A 130 19.60 3.64 -10.95
CA LYS A 130 19.49 3.31 -9.53
C LYS A 130 19.33 4.56 -8.66
N THR A 131 20.06 5.63 -8.94
CA THR A 131 19.93 6.89 -8.19
C THR A 131 18.56 7.52 -8.41
N ILE A 132 18.09 7.57 -9.66
CA ILE A 132 16.78 8.14 -10.01
C ILE A 132 15.62 7.33 -9.42
N LEU A 133 15.74 6.00 -9.38
CA LEU A 133 14.71 5.10 -8.89
C LEU A 133 14.77 4.83 -7.37
N THR A 134 15.78 5.36 -6.68
CA THR A 134 15.96 5.19 -5.23
C THR A 134 14.69 5.45 -4.39
N PRO A 135 13.84 6.46 -4.68
CA PRO A 135 12.61 6.66 -3.92
C PRO A 135 11.69 5.44 -3.89
N PHE A 136 11.64 4.63 -4.95
CA PHE A 136 10.82 3.43 -5.03
C PHE A 136 11.27 2.32 -4.07
N ARG A 137 12.54 2.30 -3.68
CA ARG A 137 13.03 1.42 -2.62
C ARG A 137 12.47 1.81 -1.26
N VAL A 138 12.35 3.11 -1.00
CA VAL A 138 11.74 3.63 0.23
C VAL A 138 10.26 3.25 0.26
N TYR A 139 9.55 3.41 -0.86
CA TYR A 139 8.14 2.99 -0.96
C TYR A 139 7.95 1.50 -0.71
N ARG A 140 8.83 0.66 -1.27
CA ARG A 140 8.87 -0.78 -0.97
C ARG A 140 8.96 -1.05 0.53
N GLU A 141 9.94 -0.44 1.20
CA GLU A 141 10.17 -0.61 2.64
C GLU A 141 8.97 -0.13 3.48
N VAL A 142 8.35 0.99 3.09
CA VAL A 142 7.16 1.52 3.78
C VAL A 142 5.98 0.55 3.69
N VAL A 143 5.74 -0.02 2.51
CA VAL A 143 4.66 -1.02 2.30
C VAL A 143 4.96 -2.30 3.10
N GLU A 144 6.20 -2.79 3.05
CA GLU A 144 6.65 -3.97 3.80
C GLU A 144 6.49 -3.78 5.32
N HIS A 145 6.93 -2.63 5.84
CA HIS A 145 6.76 -2.28 7.25
C HIS A 145 5.29 -2.15 7.65
N SER A 146 4.42 -1.63 6.76
CA SER A 146 2.98 -1.56 7.01
C SER A 146 2.38 -2.95 7.19
N ILE A 147 2.71 -3.89 6.29
CA ILE A 147 2.25 -5.29 6.38
C ILE A 147 2.73 -5.92 7.69
N SER A 148 4.01 -5.76 8.03
CA SER A 148 4.58 -6.29 9.27
C SER A 148 3.90 -5.71 10.52
N PHE A 149 3.66 -4.40 10.52
CA PHE A 149 2.98 -3.70 11.61
C PHE A 149 1.54 -4.19 11.79
N ASN A 150 0.78 -4.33 10.69
CA ASN A 150 -0.58 -4.86 10.69
C ASN A 150 -0.62 -6.28 11.28
N LYS A 151 0.28 -7.18 10.82
CA LYS A 151 0.39 -8.57 11.31
C LYS A 151 0.68 -8.60 12.81
N LYS A 152 1.68 -7.84 13.26
CA LYS A 152 2.07 -7.80 14.69
C LYS A 152 0.96 -7.27 15.59
N LEU A 153 0.24 -6.22 15.17
CA LEU A 153 -0.88 -5.70 15.96
C LEU A 153 -2.09 -6.63 15.97
N TRP A 154 -2.34 -7.35 14.87
CA TRP A 154 -3.37 -8.38 14.84
C TRP A 154 -3.12 -9.47 15.88
N GLU A 155 -1.91 -10.03 15.90
CA GLU A 155 -1.50 -11.06 16.87
C GLU A 155 -1.67 -10.58 18.33
N LEU A 156 -1.22 -9.35 18.62
CA LEU A 156 -1.35 -8.76 19.95
C LEU A 156 -2.80 -8.52 20.39
N THR A 157 -3.70 -8.25 19.43
CA THR A 157 -5.08 -7.86 19.74
C THR A 157 -6.01 -9.07 19.79
N PHE A 158 -5.77 -10.08 18.94
CA PHE A 158 -6.72 -11.17 18.70
C PHE A 158 -6.18 -12.57 19.03
N GLN A 159 -4.85 -12.77 19.10
CA GLN A 159 -4.27 -14.07 19.49
C GLN A 159 -3.79 -14.13 20.94
N SER A 160 -3.83 -13.00 21.66
CA SER A 160 -3.49 -12.90 23.08
C SER A 160 -4.70 -13.07 24.01
N SER A 161 -5.86 -13.46 23.47
CA SER A 161 -7.14 -13.60 24.17
C SER A 161 -7.49 -15.07 24.40
#